data_AF-A0A1V5MVC9-F1
#
_entry.id   AF-A0A1V5MVC9-F1
#
_cell.length_a   1.000
_cell.length_b   1.000
_cell.length_c   1.000
_cell.angle_alpha   90.00
_cell.angle_beta   90.00
_cell.angle_gamma   90.00
#
_symmetry.space_group_name_H-M   'P 1'
#
loop_
_entity.id
_entity.type
_entity.pdbx_description
1 polymer ?
#
loop_
_entity_poly.entity_id
_entity_poly.type
_entity_poly.pdbx_seq_one_letter_code
_entity_poly.pdbx_strand_id
1 'polypeptide(L)'
;MQKAAAQLCPVTLELGGKSPCLVLPSADLKLAAKRIVFGKFINAGQTCVAPDYLLVHRSLKTALIAGLKDAIHQHYGSKPKESPYYGRMVNASAFARLSLLLNESSSLIVEGGDCDAENRYIAPTLIDQPDPDSQLMQEEIFGPLLPILVYDTLDEALTFINNRPKPLALYVFGDKKNRQNGPGAHLFRWSLPQRHHPACCQQAPTFWWRR
;
A
#
# COMPACT_ATOMS: atom_id res chain seq x y z
N MET A 1 -4.72 -25.36 5.10
CA MET A 1 -4.13 -26.38 4.21
C MET A 1 -3.92 -27.72 4.90
N GLN A 2 -3.21 -27.79 6.04
CA GLN A 2 -2.93 -29.05 6.75
C GLN A 2 -4.18 -29.91 7.03
N LYS A 3 -5.27 -29.31 7.54
CA LYS A 3 -6.53 -30.05 7.79
C LYS A 3 -7.23 -30.51 6.50
N ALA A 4 -7.15 -29.73 5.42
CA ALA A 4 -7.77 -30.04 4.13
C ALA A 4 -7.04 -31.18 3.39
N ALA A 5 -5.72 -31.29 3.58
CA ALA A 5 -4.89 -32.33 2.97
C ALA A 5 -5.33 -33.75 3.39
N ALA A 6 -5.73 -33.93 4.65
CA ALA A 6 -6.21 -35.23 5.16
C ALA A 6 -7.49 -35.73 4.47
N GLN A 7 -8.27 -34.82 3.86
CA GLN A 7 -9.53 -35.12 3.19
C GLN A 7 -9.49 -34.85 1.69
N LEU A 8 -8.30 -34.56 1.13
CA LEU A 8 -8.12 -34.18 -0.28
C LEU A 8 -9.05 -33.03 -0.72
N CYS A 9 -9.40 -32.15 0.22
CA CYS A 9 -10.31 -31.05 -0.06
C CYS A 9 -9.53 -29.94 -0.79
N PRO A 10 -9.98 -29.50 -1.99
CA PRO A 10 -9.36 -28.37 -2.67
C PRO A 10 -9.56 -27.10 -1.84
N VAL A 11 -8.54 -26.24 -1.83
CA VAL A 11 -8.57 -24.98 -1.08
C VAL A 11 -8.17 -23.83 -1.98
N THR A 12 -8.84 -22.68 -1.77
CA THR A 12 -8.41 -21.38 -2.27
C THR A 12 -8.02 -20.54 -1.05
N LEU A 13 -6.82 -19.96 -1.08
CA LEU A 13 -6.27 -19.16 0.02
C LEU A 13 -6.02 -17.73 -0.48
N GLU A 14 -6.82 -16.80 -0.01
CA GLU A 14 -6.59 -15.36 -0.18
C GLU A 14 -5.81 -14.86 1.06
N LEU A 15 -4.49 -14.88 0.96
CA LEU A 15 -3.60 -14.45 2.04
C LEU A 15 -3.23 -12.97 1.91
N GLY A 16 -2.73 -12.38 2.98
CA GLY A 16 -2.28 -10.99 3.00
C GLY A 16 -0.91 -10.78 2.35
N GLY A 17 -0.36 -9.58 2.52
CA GLY A 17 0.99 -9.24 2.08
C GLY A 17 1.19 -7.75 1.88
N LYS A 18 2.45 -7.31 1.89
CA LYS A 18 2.79 -5.89 1.74
C LYS A 18 2.65 -5.45 0.28
N SER A 19 1.49 -4.92 -0.10
CA SER A 19 1.22 -4.48 -1.46
C SER A 19 2.02 -3.21 -1.83
N PRO A 20 3.01 -3.26 -2.74
CA PRO A 20 3.76 -2.08 -3.18
C PRO A 20 2.91 -1.11 -3.99
N CYS A 21 3.17 0.18 -3.81
CA CYS A 21 2.64 1.25 -4.64
C CYS A 21 3.76 2.08 -5.26
N LEU A 22 4.04 1.83 -6.54
CA LEU A 22 5.10 2.49 -7.30
C LEU A 22 4.58 3.74 -8.02
N VAL A 23 5.25 4.88 -7.85
CA VAL A 23 4.94 6.16 -8.49
C VAL A 23 6.09 6.57 -9.40
N LEU A 24 5.86 6.42 -10.71
CA LEU A 24 6.83 6.71 -11.77
C LEU A 24 6.98 8.22 -12.02
N PRO A 25 8.11 8.68 -12.62
CA PRO A 25 8.33 10.08 -12.99
C PRO A 25 7.20 10.71 -13.83
N SER A 26 6.49 9.91 -14.62
CA SER A 26 5.38 10.36 -15.48
C SER A 26 3.99 10.29 -14.81
N ALA A 27 3.93 10.08 -13.49
CA ALA A 27 2.66 10.00 -12.79
C ALA A 27 1.96 11.37 -12.68
N ASP A 28 0.64 11.38 -12.91
CA ASP A 28 -0.21 12.48 -12.44
C ASP A 28 -0.29 12.40 -10.90
N LEU A 29 0.47 13.26 -10.23
CA LEU A 29 0.59 13.25 -8.77
C LEU A 29 -0.73 13.58 -8.07
N LYS A 30 -1.57 14.43 -8.65
CA LYS A 30 -2.85 14.81 -8.05
C LYS A 30 -3.81 13.63 -8.08
N LEU A 31 -3.87 12.92 -9.20
CA LEU A 31 -4.68 11.70 -9.32
C LEU A 31 -4.11 10.56 -8.46
N ALA A 32 -2.78 10.39 -8.47
CA ALA A 32 -2.10 9.37 -7.68
C ALA A 32 -2.38 9.54 -6.19
N ALA A 33 -2.16 10.74 -5.65
CA ALA A 33 -2.38 11.04 -4.24
C ALA A 33 -3.82 10.70 -3.78
N LYS A 34 -4.83 11.14 -4.54
CA LYS A 34 -6.24 10.84 -4.23
C LYS A 34 -6.53 9.34 -4.17
N ARG A 35 -6.02 8.58 -5.15
CA ARG A 35 -6.24 7.13 -5.24
C ARG A 35 -5.48 6.36 -4.18
N ILE A 36 -4.25 6.79 -3.86
CA ILE A 36 -3.42 6.20 -2.82
C ILE A 36 -4.07 6.42 -1.46
N VAL A 37 -4.50 7.65 -1.14
CA VAL A 37 -5.21 7.95 0.11
C VAL A 37 -6.48 7.12 0.25
N PHE A 38 -7.30 7.07 -0.81
CA PHE A 38 -8.51 6.25 -0.79
C PHE A 38 -8.19 4.77 -0.53
N GLY A 39 -7.30 4.19 -1.33
CA GLY A 39 -6.94 2.78 -1.22
C GLY A 39 -6.25 2.43 0.10
N LYS A 40 -5.46 3.34 0.68
CA LYS A 40 -4.74 3.11 1.93
C LYS A 40 -5.63 3.22 3.15
N PHE A 41 -6.50 4.23 3.19
CA PHE A 41 -7.16 4.61 4.44
C PHE A 41 -8.62 4.16 4.52
N ILE A 42 -9.20 3.60 3.45
CA ILE A 42 -10.48 2.90 3.55
C ILE A 42 -10.37 1.77 4.59
N ASN A 43 -11.41 1.62 5.42
CA ASN A 43 -11.41 0.71 6.57
C ASN A 43 -10.20 0.90 7.52
N ALA A 44 -9.68 2.13 7.63
CA ALA A 44 -8.44 2.44 8.35
C ALA A 44 -7.25 1.56 7.92
N GLY A 45 -7.17 1.19 6.63
CA GLY A 45 -6.09 0.37 6.08
C GLY A 45 -6.12 -1.11 6.42
N GLN A 46 -7.19 -1.58 7.06
CA GLN A 46 -7.44 -3.00 7.34
C GLN A 46 -8.03 -3.66 6.08
N THR A 47 -7.22 -3.78 5.03
CA THR A 47 -7.63 -4.35 3.73
C THR A 47 -6.43 -5.07 3.11
N CYS A 48 -6.59 -6.34 2.72
CA CYS A 48 -5.49 -7.19 2.23
C CYS A 48 -4.80 -6.66 0.94
N VAL A 49 -5.48 -5.77 0.22
CA VAL A 49 -4.97 -5.12 -0.99
C VAL A 49 -4.69 -3.62 -0.77
N ALA A 50 -4.74 -3.11 0.46
CA ALA A 50 -4.35 -1.73 0.72
C ALA A 50 -2.89 -1.52 0.29
N PRO A 51 -2.56 -0.38 -0.35
CA PRO A 51 -1.16 0.02 -0.51
C PRO A 51 -0.45 -0.07 0.83
N ASP A 52 0.53 -0.95 0.96
CA ASP A 52 1.17 -1.18 2.25
C ASP A 52 2.38 -0.26 2.41
N TYR A 53 3.15 -0.04 1.35
CA TYR A 53 4.22 0.96 1.27
C TYR A 53 4.27 1.62 -0.12
N LEU A 54 4.84 2.81 -0.18
CA LEU A 54 4.98 3.62 -1.38
C LEU A 54 6.44 3.69 -1.81
N LEU A 55 6.70 3.48 -3.10
CA LEU A 55 7.98 3.76 -3.75
C LEU A 55 7.79 4.89 -4.75
N VAL A 56 8.40 6.05 -4.52
CA VAL A 56 8.30 7.22 -5.40
C VAL A 56 9.66 7.62 -5.94
N HIS A 57 9.70 8.02 -7.21
CA HIS A 57 10.95 8.57 -7.75
C HIS A 57 11.39 9.79 -6.94
N ARG A 58 12.67 9.89 -6.60
CA ARG A 58 13.21 10.94 -5.71
C ARG A 58 12.75 12.35 -6.06
N SER A 59 12.71 12.69 -7.36
CA SER A 59 12.30 14.03 -7.84
C SER A 59 10.84 14.39 -7.54
N LEU A 60 9.98 13.41 -7.26
CA LEU A 60 8.55 13.60 -7.03
C LEU A 60 8.14 13.55 -5.56
N LYS A 61 9.05 13.12 -4.65
CA LYS A 61 8.74 12.82 -3.25
C LYS A 61 8.00 13.96 -2.55
N THR A 62 8.59 15.15 -2.56
CA THR A 62 8.06 16.32 -1.85
C THR A 62 6.67 16.72 -2.37
N ALA A 63 6.50 16.75 -3.69
CA ALA A 63 5.22 17.10 -4.32
C ALA A 63 4.14 16.04 -4.04
N LEU A 64 4.52 14.76 -4.03
CA LEU A 64 3.59 13.67 -3.72
C LEU A 64 3.17 13.70 -2.25
N ILE A 65 4.09 13.90 -1.30
CA ILE A 65 3.76 14.02 0.13
C ILE A 65 2.76 15.17 0.36
N ALA A 66 2.99 16.33 -0.26
CA ALA A 66 2.05 17.45 -0.19
C ALA A 66 0.66 17.06 -0.74
N GLY A 67 0.61 16.40 -1.90
CA GLY A 67 -0.64 15.92 -2.48
C GLY A 67 -1.35 14.87 -1.62
N LEU A 68 -0.61 14.00 -0.92
CA LEU A 68 -1.17 13.00 0.00
C LEU A 68 -1.81 13.67 1.21
N LYS A 69 -1.14 14.65 1.82
CA LYS A 69 -1.68 15.47 2.92
C LYS A 69 -2.98 16.16 2.51
N ASP A 70 -2.98 16.83 1.37
CA ASP A 70 -4.17 17.50 0.83
C ASP A 70 -5.32 16.51 0.57
N ALA A 71 -5.00 15.32 0.05
CA ALA A 71 -6.00 14.29 -0.20
C ALA A 71 -6.56 13.70 1.10
N ILE A 72 -5.75 13.51 2.15
CA ILE A 72 -6.21 13.10 3.48
C ILE A 72 -7.20 14.14 4.03
N HIS A 73 -6.83 15.42 4.00
CA HIS A 73 -7.70 16.52 4.46
C HIS A 73 -8.99 16.62 3.65
N GLN A 74 -8.95 16.43 2.33
CA GLN A 74 -10.14 16.45 1.48
C GLN A 74 -11.10 15.28 1.80
N HIS A 75 -10.57 14.11 2.17
CA HIS A 75 -11.39 12.92 2.40
C HIS A 75 -11.95 12.84 3.83
N TYR A 76 -11.15 13.22 4.82
CA TYR A 76 -11.47 13.02 6.23
C TYR A 76 -11.58 14.32 7.05
N GLY A 77 -11.36 15.48 6.43
CA GLY A 77 -11.35 16.78 7.09
C GLY A 77 -10.05 17.05 7.86
N SER A 78 -10.00 18.18 8.56
CA SER A 78 -8.85 18.57 9.41
C SER A 78 -8.69 17.72 10.67
N LYS A 79 -9.74 16.97 11.04
CA LYS A 79 -9.76 16.09 12.21
C LYS A 79 -10.31 14.72 11.83
N PRO A 80 -9.48 13.82 11.27
CA PRO A 80 -9.93 12.47 10.87
C PRO A 80 -10.58 11.68 12.01
N LYS A 81 -10.20 11.95 13.28
CA LYS A 81 -10.83 11.37 14.46
C LYS A 81 -12.33 11.63 14.54
N GLU A 82 -12.80 12.83 14.17
CA GLU A 82 -14.20 13.23 14.24
C GLU A 82 -14.96 12.86 12.95
N SER A 83 -14.26 12.37 11.91
CA SER A 83 -14.85 12.05 10.62
C SER A 83 -15.76 10.82 10.68
N PRO A 84 -17.02 10.89 10.20
CA PRO A 84 -17.90 9.73 10.11
C PRO A 84 -17.44 8.71 9.04
N TYR A 85 -16.54 9.11 8.15
CA TYR A 85 -16.02 8.28 7.06
C TYR A 85 -14.73 7.55 7.42
N TYR A 86 -14.18 7.78 8.62
CA TYR A 86 -12.92 7.18 9.03
C TYR A 86 -13.10 6.05 10.04
N GLY A 87 -12.48 4.90 9.75
CA GLY A 87 -12.62 3.68 10.54
C GLY A 87 -11.89 3.70 11.88
N ARG A 88 -11.98 2.56 12.59
CA ARG A 88 -11.26 2.26 13.83
C ARG A 88 -10.60 0.90 13.72
N MET A 89 -9.57 0.67 14.53
CA MET A 89 -8.93 -0.64 14.59
C MET A 89 -9.92 -1.67 15.15
N VAL A 90 -9.91 -2.86 14.54
CA VAL A 90 -10.86 -3.94 14.82
C VAL A 90 -10.85 -4.38 16.29
N ASN A 91 -9.68 -4.36 16.93
CA ASN A 91 -9.52 -4.74 18.33
C ASN A 91 -8.30 -4.06 18.98
N ALA A 92 -8.18 -4.20 20.31
CA ALA A 92 -7.11 -3.59 21.09
C ALA A 92 -5.71 -4.14 20.76
N SER A 93 -5.60 -5.41 20.35
CA SER A 93 -4.32 -6.01 19.96
C SER A 93 -3.78 -5.41 18.65
N ALA A 94 -4.64 -5.25 17.65
CA ALA A 94 -4.30 -4.58 16.40
C ALA A 94 -3.90 -3.11 16.63
N PHE A 95 -4.65 -2.42 17.50
CA PHE A 95 -4.30 -1.06 17.92
C PHE A 95 -2.93 -1.00 18.62
N ALA A 96 -2.67 -1.89 19.59
CA ALA A 96 -1.43 -1.91 20.35
C ALA A 96 -0.22 -2.17 19.45
N ARG A 97 -0.30 -3.18 18.57
CA ARG A 97 0.76 -3.48 17.59
C ARG A 97 1.09 -2.27 16.73
N LEU A 98 0.08 -1.64 16.14
CA LEU A 98 0.29 -0.47 15.26
C LEU A 98 0.78 0.76 16.01
N SER A 99 0.33 0.96 17.25
CA SER A 99 0.80 2.08 18.09
C SER A 99 2.28 1.94 18.45
N LEU A 100 2.78 0.71 18.63
CA LEU A 100 4.21 0.45 18.80
C LEU A 100 5.00 0.83 17.55
N LEU A 101 4.59 0.34 16.38
CA LEU A 101 5.22 0.68 15.10
C LEU A 101 5.22 2.19 14.83
N LEU A 102 4.13 2.86 15.20
CA LEU A 102 3.98 4.30 15.08
C LEU A 102 4.95 5.05 15.99
N ASN A 103 5.07 4.63 17.25
CA ASN A 103 5.97 5.23 18.23
C ASN A 103 7.45 5.08 17.83
N GLU A 104 7.84 3.89 17.36
CA GLU A 104 9.19 3.63 16.82
C GLU A 104 9.53 4.50 15.61
N SER A 105 8.51 4.88 14.83
CA SER A 105 8.66 5.69 13.61
C SER A 105 8.38 7.19 13.85
N SER A 106 8.22 7.63 15.10
CA SER A 106 7.69 8.96 15.44
C SER A 106 8.49 10.13 14.86
N SER A 107 9.81 10.01 14.78
CA SER A 107 10.70 11.03 14.19
C SER A 107 10.58 11.17 12.67
N LEU A 108 9.92 10.22 12.01
CA LEU A 108 9.76 10.14 10.56
C LEU A 108 8.33 10.49 10.12
N ILE A 109 7.43 10.77 11.06
CA ILE A 109 6.04 11.11 10.76
C ILE A 109 6.00 12.50 10.12
N VAL A 110 5.45 12.56 8.92
CA VAL A 110 5.24 13.83 8.21
C VAL A 110 3.78 14.28 8.22
N GLU A 111 2.84 13.40 8.54
CA GLU A 111 1.40 13.70 8.66
C GLU A 111 0.74 12.66 9.57
N GLY A 112 -0.25 13.08 10.37
CA GLY A 112 -0.94 12.19 11.32
C GLY A 112 -0.14 11.94 12.59
N GLY A 113 -0.10 10.69 13.06
CA GLY A 113 0.63 10.30 14.27
C GLY A 113 -0.21 10.24 15.55
N ASP A 114 -1.43 10.78 15.55
CA ASP A 114 -2.29 10.71 16.72
C ASP A 114 -2.87 9.30 16.92
N CYS A 115 -2.91 8.85 18.18
CA CYS A 115 -3.58 7.63 18.57
C CYS A 115 -4.49 7.84 19.79
N ASP A 116 -5.53 7.03 19.91
CA ASP A 116 -6.44 6.98 21.05
C ASP A 116 -6.85 5.53 21.29
N ALA A 117 -6.36 4.98 22.40
CA ALA A 117 -6.55 3.58 22.76
C ALA A 117 -8.01 3.25 23.12
N GLU A 118 -8.71 4.17 23.79
CA GLU A 118 -10.09 3.99 24.21
C GLU A 118 -11.00 3.80 23.00
N ASN A 119 -10.80 4.65 21.99
CA ASN A 119 -11.57 4.60 20.74
C ASN A 119 -10.93 3.70 19.66
N ARG A 120 -9.79 3.06 19.94
CA ARG A 120 -9.00 2.29 18.97
C ARG A 120 -8.73 3.08 17.68
N TYR A 121 -8.49 4.36 17.82
CA TYR A 121 -8.26 5.29 16.73
C TYR A 121 -6.77 5.48 16.49
N ILE A 122 -6.36 5.38 15.23
CA ILE A 122 -5.02 5.78 14.77
C ILE A 122 -5.24 6.69 13.57
N ALA A 123 -4.63 7.87 13.57
CA ALA A 123 -4.77 8.83 12.47
C ALA A 123 -4.21 8.28 11.15
N PRO A 124 -4.74 8.72 9.98
CA PRO A 124 -4.08 8.51 8.70
C PRO A 124 -2.65 9.04 8.78
N THR A 125 -1.66 8.16 8.76
CA THR A 125 -0.27 8.53 9.04
C THR A 125 0.63 8.30 7.83
N LEU A 126 1.43 9.30 7.50
CA LEU A 126 2.49 9.23 6.48
C LEU A 126 3.85 9.20 7.17
N ILE A 127 4.70 8.23 6.80
CA ILE A 127 6.02 8.00 7.41
C ILE A 127 7.08 8.13 6.30
N ASP A 128 7.94 9.14 6.38
CA ASP A 128 8.94 9.45 5.35
C ASP A 128 10.26 8.72 5.61
N GLN A 129 10.68 7.89 4.64
CA GLN A 129 11.94 7.13 4.66
C GLN A 129 12.20 6.32 5.94
N PRO A 130 11.27 5.43 6.38
CA PRO A 130 11.64 4.45 7.39
C PRO A 130 12.74 3.53 6.87
N ASP A 131 13.56 3.04 7.80
CA ASP A 131 14.55 2.02 7.51
C ASP A 131 13.85 0.82 6.83
N PRO A 132 14.27 0.40 5.61
CA PRO A 132 13.72 -0.77 4.93
C PRO A 132 13.75 -2.06 5.76
N ASP A 133 14.63 -2.13 6.76
CA ASP A 133 14.78 -3.29 7.65
C ASP A 133 13.98 -3.16 8.96
N SER A 134 13.34 -2.02 9.22
CA SER A 134 12.49 -1.79 10.41
C SER A 134 11.29 -2.72 10.47
N GLN A 135 10.75 -2.94 11.69
CA GLN A 135 9.54 -3.77 11.89
C GLN A 135 8.36 -3.31 11.03
N LEU A 136 8.20 -1.99 10.85
CA LEU A 136 7.18 -1.39 9.98
C LEU A 136 7.25 -1.90 8.52
N MET A 137 8.45 -2.26 8.05
CA MET A 137 8.73 -2.70 6.69
C MET A 137 8.82 -4.22 6.53
N GLN A 138 8.89 -5.01 7.60
CA GLN A 138 9.01 -6.47 7.52
C GLN A 138 7.66 -7.17 7.33
N GLU A 139 6.64 -6.78 8.10
CA GLU A 139 5.33 -7.46 8.10
C GLU A 139 4.22 -6.60 7.50
N GLU A 140 3.10 -7.21 7.13
CA GLU A 140 1.91 -6.49 6.67
C GLU A 140 1.44 -5.49 7.74
N ILE A 141 1.21 -4.24 7.32
CA ILE A 141 0.82 -3.18 8.25
C ILE A 141 -0.63 -3.39 8.65
N PHE A 142 -1.53 -3.64 7.69
CA PHE A 142 -2.97 -3.85 7.97
C PHE A 142 -3.57 -2.75 8.87
N GLY A 143 -3.27 -1.50 8.52
CA GLY A 143 -3.55 -0.33 9.34
C GLY A 143 -3.22 0.98 8.63
N PRO A 144 -3.52 2.13 9.26
CA PRO A 144 -3.48 3.43 8.59
C PRO A 144 -2.08 4.08 8.65
N LEU A 145 -1.02 3.29 8.46
CA LEU A 145 0.36 3.76 8.39
C LEU A 145 0.90 3.57 6.98
N LEU A 146 1.33 4.63 6.31
CA LEU A 146 1.88 4.59 4.95
C LEU A 146 3.35 5.01 4.94
N PRO A 147 4.29 4.03 4.93
CA PRO A 147 5.70 4.25 4.60
C PRO A 147 5.88 4.80 3.19
N ILE A 148 6.77 5.79 3.05
CA ILE A 148 7.13 6.41 1.78
C ILE A 148 8.64 6.29 1.59
N LEU A 149 9.06 5.43 0.67
CA LEU A 149 10.46 5.26 0.28
C LEU A 149 10.71 5.91 -1.08
N VAL A 150 11.97 6.26 -1.33
CA VAL A 150 12.40 6.74 -2.65
C VAL A 150 13.18 5.70 -3.40
N TYR A 151 13.18 5.85 -4.71
CA TYR A 151 14.12 5.19 -5.59
C TYR A 151 14.67 6.22 -6.58
N ASP A 152 15.83 5.94 -7.15
CA ASP A 152 16.44 6.77 -8.20
C ASP A 152 16.28 6.12 -9.57
N THR A 153 16.36 4.79 -9.64
CA THR A 153 16.17 4.04 -10.89
C THR A 153 15.02 3.05 -10.79
N LEU A 154 14.37 2.77 -11.92
CA LEU A 154 13.29 1.79 -11.93
C LEU A 154 13.80 0.40 -11.53
N ASP A 155 15.00 0.02 -11.97
CA ASP A 155 15.57 -1.30 -11.66
C ASP A 155 15.83 -1.50 -10.16
N GLU A 156 16.24 -0.45 -9.44
CA GLU A 156 16.35 -0.44 -7.98
C GLU A 156 15.00 -0.71 -7.33
N ALA A 157 13.95 0.01 -7.75
CA ALA A 157 12.60 -0.16 -7.21
C ALA A 157 12.06 -1.58 -7.45
N LEU A 158 12.29 -2.15 -8.64
CA LEU A 158 11.87 -3.51 -8.96
C LEU A 158 12.64 -4.55 -8.16
N THR A 159 13.96 -4.35 -7.99
CA THR A 159 14.80 -5.22 -7.14
C THR A 159 14.32 -5.18 -5.69
N PHE A 160 14.00 -3.99 -5.18
CA PHE A 160 13.45 -3.82 -3.84
C PHE A 160 12.14 -4.60 -3.65
N ILE A 161 11.22 -4.55 -4.61
CA ILE A 161 9.95 -5.29 -4.57
C ILE A 161 10.20 -6.80 -4.65
N ASN A 162 11.06 -7.24 -5.57
CA ASN A 162 11.30 -8.67 -5.84
C ASN A 162 12.03 -9.38 -4.70
N ASN A 163 12.79 -8.66 -3.87
CA ASN A 163 13.49 -9.22 -2.72
C ASN A 163 12.58 -9.40 -1.49
N ARG A 164 11.27 -9.21 -1.64
CA ARG A 164 10.27 -9.34 -0.56
C ARG A 164 9.25 -10.44 -0.89
N PRO A 165 8.51 -10.96 0.10
CA PRO A 165 7.44 -11.92 -0.14
C PRO A 165 6.43 -11.40 -1.18
N LYS A 166 5.91 -12.32 -2.01
CA LYS A 166 4.98 -11.97 -3.09
C LYS A 166 3.71 -11.35 -2.51
N PRO A 167 3.34 -10.12 -2.91
CA PRO A 167 2.13 -9.46 -2.44
C PRO A 167 0.89 -9.95 -3.20
N LEU A 168 -0.29 -9.73 -2.61
CA LEU A 168 -1.57 -9.96 -3.29
C LEU A 168 -1.84 -8.93 -4.39
N ALA A 169 -1.44 -7.67 -4.18
CA ALA A 169 -1.62 -6.58 -5.12
C ALA A 169 -0.33 -5.77 -5.33
N LEU A 170 -0.21 -5.14 -6.50
CA LEU A 170 0.84 -4.18 -6.84
C LEU A 170 0.21 -3.03 -7.64
N TYR A 171 0.49 -1.80 -7.24
CA TYR A 171 -0.04 -0.60 -7.87
C TYR A 171 1.06 0.18 -8.55
N VAL A 172 0.77 0.70 -9.75
CA VAL A 172 1.70 1.61 -10.45
C VAL A 172 0.98 2.81 -11.03
N PHE A 173 1.49 3.98 -10.69
CA PHE A 173 1.06 5.27 -11.22
C PHE A 173 2.10 5.78 -12.22
N GLY A 174 1.65 6.10 -13.44
CA GLY A 174 2.51 6.55 -14.53
C GLY A 174 1.96 6.22 -15.91
N ASP A 175 2.63 6.70 -16.95
CA ASP A 175 2.17 6.52 -18.33
C ASP A 175 2.16 5.08 -18.81
N LYS A 176 1.25 4.80 -19.76
CA LYS A 176 1.00 3.46 -20.29
C LYS A 176 2.23 2.87 -21.00
N LYS A 177 3.05 3.71 -21.64
CA LYS A 177 4.27 3.31 -22.37
C LYS A 177 5.35 2.75 -21.42
N ASN A 178 5.53 3.39 -20.26
CA ASN A 178 6.47 2.91 -19.23
C ASN A 178 5.94 1.68 -18.47
N ARG A 179 4.61 1.55 -18.32
CA ARG A 179 3.99 0.37 -17.69
C ARG A 179 4.09 -0.92 -18.53
N GLN A 180 4.07 -0.81 -19.86
CA GLN A 180 4.00 -1.99 -20.74
C GLN A 180 5.36 -2.42 -21.34
N ASN A 181 6.29 -1.48 -21.53
CA ASN A 181 7.54 -1.73 -22.26
C ASN A 181 8.82 -1.50 -21.42
N GLY A 182 8.72 -1.20 -20.12
CA GLY A 182 9.87 -1.02 -19.24
C GLY A 182 10.47 -2.36 -18.75
N PRO A 183 11.67 -2.35 -18.14
CA PRO A 183 12.33 -3.55 -17.60
C PRO A 183 11.50 -4.31 -16.54
N GLY A 184 10.44 -3.71 -15.98
CA GLY A 184 9.46 -4.35 -15.09
C GLY A 184 8.19 -4.87 -15.77
N ALA A 185 8.09 -4.83 -17.11
CA ALA A 185 6.90 -5.28 -17.88
C ALA A 185 6.44 -6.70 -17.49
N HIS A 186 7.36 -7.57 -17.09
CA HIS A 186 7.07 -8.92 -16.62
C HIS A 186 6.27 -8.94 -15.31
N LEU A 187 6.53 -8.02 -14.37
CA LEU A 187 5.73 -7.87 -13.14
C LEU A 187 4.30 -7.38 -13.43
N PHE A 188 4.13 -6.57 -14.48
CA PHE A 188 2.81 -6.22 -15.01
C PHE A 188 2.16 -7.36 -15.81
N ARG A 189 2.95 -8.27 -16.35
CA ARG A 189 2.48 -9.43 -17.13
C ARG A 189 1.90 -10.53 -16.23
N TRP A 190 2.37 -10.65 -14.98
CA TRP A 190 1.75 -11.50 -13.96
C TRP A 190 0.34 -11.01 -13.56
N SER A 191 0.06 -9.72 -13.73
CA SER A 191 -1.19 -9.09 -13.30
C SER A 191 -2.14 -8.70 -14.45
N LEU A 192 -1.72 -8.78 -15.71
CA LEU A 192 -2.54 -8.56 -16.90
C LEU A 192 -2.85 -9.89 -17.61
N PRO A 193 -4.14 -10.22 -17.89
CA PRO A 193 -4.46 -11.41 -18.66
C PRO A 193 -3.96 -11.24 -20.10
N GLN A 194 -3.01 -12.09 -20.51
CA GLN A 194 -2.61 -12.23 -21.91
C GLN A 194 -3.79 -12.88 -22.65
N ARG A 195 -4.48 -12.11 -23.49
CA ARG A 195 -5.36 -12.71 -24.50
C ARG A 195 -4.45 -13.39 -25.52
N HIS A 196 -4.33 -14.71 -25.47
CA HIS A 196 -4.11 -15.63 -26.61
C HIS A 196 -3.84 -17.06 -26.10
N HIS A 197 -4.79 -17.67 -25.37
CA HIS A 197 -5.20 -19.08 -25.42
C HIS A 197 -6.08 -19.44 -24.20
N PRO A 198 -7.13 -20.27 -24.34
CA PRO A 198 -8.06 -20.57 -23.27
C PRO A 198 -7.63 -21.83 -22.51
N ALA A 199 -6.67 -21.71 -21.61
CA ALA A 199 -6.50 -22.64 -20.49
C ALA A 199 -5.39 -22.10 -19.59
N CYS A 200 -5.68 -21.91 -18.29
CA CYS A 200 -4.69 -21.79 -17.23
C CYS A 200 -3.87 -20.47 -17.18
N CYS A 201 -4.47 -19.36 -16.73
CA CYS A 201 -3.77 -18.29 -15.98
C CYS A 201 -4.76 -17.21 -15.47
N GLN A 202 -5.21 -17.34 -14.23
CA GLN A 202 -5.98 -16.34 -13.48
C GLN A 202 -5.40 -16.23 -12.05
N GLN A 203 -4.25 -15.59 -11.85
CA GLN A 203 -3.72 -15.40 -10.47
C GLN A 203 -2.95 -14.08 -10.31
N ALA A 204 -3.63 -12.96 -10.55
CA ALA A 204 -3.48 -11.71 -9.81
C ALA A 204 -4.54 -10.72 -10.33
N PRO A 205 -5.57 -10.36 -9.54
CA PRO A 205 -6.48 -9.30 -9.95
C PRO A 205 -5.74 -7.95 -9.93
N THR A 206 -5.38 -7.42 -11.11
CA THR A 206 -5.11 -5.99 -11.22
C THR A 206 -6.41 -5.23 -10.99
N PHE A 207 -6.49 -4.47 -9.89
CA PHE A 207 -7.57 -3.51 -9.70
C PHE A 207 -7.33 -2.28 -10.58
N TRP A 208 -8.01 -2.24 -11.73
CA TRP A 208 -8.04 -1.08 -12.60
C TRP A 208 -9.16 -0.14 -12.19
N TRP A 209 -8.81 0.96 -11.52
CA TRP A 209 -9.72 2.11 -11.41
C TRP A 209 -9.80 2.80 -12.78
N ARG A 210 -10.68 2.29 -13.66
CA ARG A 210 -11.12 3.01 -14.86
C ARG A 210 -12.03 4.17 -14.45
N ARG A 211 -12.03 5.20 -15.30
CA ARG A 211 -12.76 6.48 -15.14
C ARG A 211 -14.21 6.29 -14.78
#